data_AF-A0A6P1V4U1-F1
#
_entry.id   AF-A0A6P1V4U1-F1
#
_cell.length_a   1.000
_cell.length_b   1.000
_cell.length_c   1.000
_cell.angle_alpha   90.00
_cell.angle_beta   90.00
_cell.angle_gamma   90.00
#
_symmetry.space_group_name_H-M   'P 1'
#
loop_
_entity.id
_entity.type
_entity.pdbx_description
1 polymer ?
#
loop_
_entity_poly.entity_id
_entity_poly.type
_entity_poly.pdbx_seq_one_letter_code
_entity_poly.pdbx_strand_id
1 'polypeptide(L)'
;MNIEEFMNEENHMCNLGEDLFCKIFEPGAIYDLPNSDFNKEIIYWLSQYLVGNFRQPLEAISELDIFEQFYVYETWFSLIKCPDEIRNLSKRIIRYQIGLKTIL
;
A
#
# COMPACT_ATOMS: atom_id res chain seq x y z
N MET A 1 6.39 -3.00 13.14
CA MET A 1 5.65 -4.25 12.88
C MET A 1 6.69 -5.26 12.44
N ASN A 2 6.53 -6.56 12.71
CA ASN A 2 7.47 -7.55 12.21
C ASN A 2 7.05 -8.06 10.81
N ILE A 3 7.93 -8.82 10.15
CA ILE A 3 7.65 -9.34 8.79
C ILE A 3 6.47 -10.31 8.78
N GLU A 4 6.29 -11.13 9.82
CA GLU A 4 5.18 -12.07 9.92
C GLU A 4 3.83 -11.35 10.02
N GLU A 5 3.76 -10.28 10.82
CA GLU A 5 2.59 -9.41 10.95
C GLU A 5 2.29 -8.65 9.64
N PHE A 6 3.33 -8.25 8.90
CA PHE A 6 3.19 -7.60 7.60
C PHE A 6 2.69 -8.58 6.52
N MET A 7 3.21 -9.82 6.53
CA MET A 7 2.88 -10.90 5.60
C MET A 7 1.78 -11.83 6.15
N ASN A 8 0.72 -11.24 6.71
CA ASN A 8 -0.40 -11.99 7.30
C ASN A 8 -1.32 -12.62 6.22
N GLU A 9 -1.94 -13.75 6.54
CA GLU A 9 -2.98 -14.44 5.77
C GLU A 9 -4.21 -13.57 5.48
N GLU A 10 -4.49 -12.58 6.31
CA GLU A 10 -5.59 -11.61 6.13
C GLU A 10 -5.35 -10.62 4.99
N ASN A 11 -4.12 -10.57 4.44
CA ASN A 11 -3.77 -9.72 3.33
C ASN A 11 -3.08 -10.55 2.21
N HIS A 12 -2.83 -9.92 1.06
CA HIS A 12 -2.22 -10.61 -0.07
C HIS A 12 -0.68 -10.59 -0.08
N MET A 13 -0.03 -10.02 0.94
CA MET A 13 1.43 -9.97 1.03
C MET A 13 2.03 -11.36 1.21
N CYS A 14 1.32 -12.27 1.89
CA CYS A 14 1.74 -13.66 2.07
C CYS A 14 1.97 -14.42 0.74
N ASN A 15 1.38 -13.95 -0.36
CA ASN A 15 1.54 -14.54 -1.69
C ASN A 15 2.81 -14.07 -2.42
N LEU A 16 3.55 -13.12 -1.86
CA LEU A 16 4.78 -12.62 -2.45
C LEU A 16 5.94 -13.57 -2.11
N GLY A 17 6.62 -14.06 -3.14
CA GLY A 17 7.90 -14.75 -2.95
C GLY A 17 8.95 -13.82 -2.34
N GLU A 18 9.87 -14.38 -1.56
CA GLU A 18 10.92 -13.65 -0.85
C GLU A 18 11.72 -12.70 -1.75
N ASP A 19 12.09 -13.16 -2.95
CA ASP A 19 12.82 -12.34 -3.94
C ASP A 19 12.03 -11.09 -4.35
N LEU A 20 10.73 -11.26 -4.61
CA LEU A 20 9.86 -10.16 -5.02
C LEU A 20 9.61 -9.21 -3.84
N PHE A 21 9.40 -9.75 -2.64
CA PHE A 21 9.28 -8.98 -1.41
C PHE A 21 10.52 -8.09 -1.19
N CYS A 22 11.71 -8.69 -1.22
CA CYS A 22 12.98 -7.98 -1.04
C CYS A 22 13.25 -6.96 -2.14
N LYS A 23 12.70 -7.15 -3.34
CA LYS A 23 12.79 -6.19 -4.44
C LYS A 23 11.87 -4.98 -4.22
N ILE A 24 10.66 -5.22 -3.74
CA ILE A 24 9.62 -4.18 -3.62
C ILE A 24 9.79 -3.35 -2.35
N PHE A 25 10.01 -4.00 -1.21
CA PHE A 25 9.86 -3.35 0.09
C PHE A 25 11.18 -2.97 0.76
N GLU A 26 11.12 -1.94 1.59
CA GLU A 26 12.15 -1.54 2.54
C GLU A 26 11.87 -2.17 3.92
N PRO A 27 12.63 -3.20 4.34
CA PRO A 27 12.40 -3.85 5.63
C PRO A 27 12.50 -2.91 6.82
N GLY A 28 13.38 -1.91 6.78
CA GLY A 28 13.51 -0.92 7.85
C GLY A 28 12.19 -0.19 8.13
N ALA A 29 11.51 0.25 7.08
CA ALA A 29 10.23 0.95 7.18
C ALA A 29 9.11 0.06 7.76
N ILE A 30 9.17 -1.26 7.53
CA ILE A 30 8.20 -2.21 8.12
C ILE A 30 8.41 -2.29 9.64
N TYR A 31 9.66 -2.37 10.08
CA TYR A 31 9.98 -2.41 11.51
C TYR A 31 9.56 -1.13 12.24
N ASP A 32 9.71 0.02 11.59
CA ASP A 32 9.33 1.33 12.14
C ASP A 32 7.80 1.54 12.22
N LEU A 33 7.01 0.80 11.45
CA LEU A 33 5.55 0.96 11.40
C LEU A 33 4.87 0.41 12.68
N PRO A 34 4.09 1.21 13.45
CA PRO A 34 3.36 0.69 14.60
C PRO A 34 2.40 -0.45 14.23
N ASN A 35 2.28 -1.49 15.06
CA ASN A 35 1.29 -2.56 14.84
C ASN A 35 -0.11 -2.15 15.37
N SER A 36 -0.70 -1.13 14.75
CA SER A 36 -2.08 -0.67 15.02
C SER A 36 -3.05 -1.25 14.00
N ASP A 37 -4.34 -1.31 14.33
CA ASP A 37 -5.37 -1.80 13.41
C ASP A 37 -5.46 -0.94 12.14
N PHE A 38 -5.28 0.37 12.26
CA PHE A 38 -5.24 1.25 11.10
C PHE A 38 -4.04 0.96 10.19
N ASN A 39 -2.86 0.68 10.75
CA ASN A 39 -1.69 0.30 9.94
C ASN A 39 -1.86 -1.06 9.27
N LYS A 40 -2.56 -2.02 9.91
CA LYS A 40 -2.93 -3.29 9.24
C LYS A 40 -3.88 -3.04 8.07
N GLU A 41 -4.81 -2.11 8.20
CA GLU A 41 -5.73 -1.73 7.12
C GLU A 41 -4.98 -1.05 5.94
N ILE A 42 -4.02 -0.18 6.25
CA ILE A 42 -3.11 0.41 5.24
C ILE A 42 -2.36 -0.68 4.46
N ILE A 43 -1.85 -1.70 5.15
CA ILE A 43 -1.16 -2.83 4.52
C ILE A 43 -2.13 -3.68 3.69
N TYR A 44 -3.34 -3.91 4.21
CA TYR A 44 -4.39 -4.62 3.47
C TYR A 44 -4.69 -3.92 2.15
N TRP A 45 -4.93 -2.61 2.15
CA TRP A 45 -5.16 -1.83 0.94
C TRP A 45 -3.96 -1.85 -0.02
N LEU A 46 -2.73 -1.80 0.50
CA LEU A 46 -1.54 -1.95 -0.34
C LEU A 46 -1.47 -3.34 -0.99
N SER A 47 -1.84 -4.38 -0.25
CA SER A 47 -1.84 -5.75 -0.77
C SER A 47 -2.88 -5.93 -1.89
N GLN A 48 -4.06 -5.30 -1.76
CA GLN A 48 -5.08 -5.25 -2.82
C GLN A 48 -4.54 -4.56 -4.07
N TYR A 49 -3.85 -3.42 -3.90
CA TYR A 49 -3.17 -2.73 -5.00
C TYR A 49 -2.19 -3.65 -5.73
N LEU A 50 -1.34 -4.39 -5.01
CA LEU A 50 -0.30 -5.23 -5.61
C LEU A 50 -0.86 -6.40 -6.41
N VAL A 51 -2.04 -6.92 -6.05
CA VAL A 51 -2.71 -8.00 -6.81
C VAL A 51 -3.62 -7.49 -7.93
N GLY A 52 -3.63 -6.18 -8.20
CA GLY A 52 -4.39 -5.63 -9.31
C GLY A 52 -5.74 -5.00 -8.95
N ASN A 53 -6.12 -5.00 -7.68
CA ASN A 53 -7.36 -4.40 -7.20
C ASN A 53 -7.11 -2.94 -6.78
N PHE A 54 -7.24 -2.02 -7.74
CA PHE A 54 -6.92 -0.60 -7.51
C PHE A 54 -8.10 0.21 -7.02
N ARG A 55 -9.30 -0.15 -7.47
CA ARG A 55 -10.50 0.64 -7.25
C ARG A 55 -10.91 0.64 -5.79
N GLN A 56 -11.02 -0.54 -5.19
CA GLN A 56 -11.49 -0.69 -3.81
C GLN A 56 -10.59 0.04 -2.80
N PRO A 57 -9.25 -0.11 -2.82
CA PRO A 57 -8.36 0.67 -1.95
C PRO A 57 -8.54 2.19 -2.11
N LEU A 58 -8.56 2.68 -3.34
CA LEU A 58 -8.63 4.11 -3.60
C LEU A 58 -10.00 4.71 -3.25
N GLU A 59 -11.09 3.96 -3.43
CA GLU A 59 -12.42 4.34 -2.96
C GLU A 59 -12.45 4.42 -1.43
N ALA A 60 -12.02 3.37 -0.73
CA ALA A 60 -11.98 3.35 0.73
C ALA A 60 -11.12 4.47 1.32
N ILE A 61 -9.91 4.67 0.79
CA ILE A 61 -9.02 5.74 1.23
C ILE A 61 -9.66 7.11 1.00
N SER A 62 -10.40 7.31 -0.09
CA SER A 62 -11.04 8.60 -0.38
C SER A 62 -12.18 9.00 0.55
N GLU A 63 -12.68 8.06 1.35
CA GLU A 63 -13.70 8.31 2.39
C GLU A 63 -13.09 8.77 3.72
N LEU A 64 -11.78 8.61 3.91
CA LEU A 64 -11.03 9.05 5.09
C LEU A 64 -10.84 10.57 5.13
N ASP A 65 -10.47 11.12 6.28
CA ASP A 65 -10.08 12.52 6.35
C ASP A 65 -8.75 12.79 5.62
N ILE A 66 -8.46 14.06 5.31
CA ILE A 66 -7.30 14.41 4.47
C ILE A 66 -5.96 14.07 5.13
N PHE A 67 -5.86 14.11 6.46
CA PHE A 67 -4.64 13.75 7.18
C PHE A 67 -4.44 12.24 7.20
N GLU A 68 -5.53 11.48 7.37
CA GLU A 68 -5.52 10.02 7.24
C GLU A 68 -5.12 9.59 5.83
N GLN A 69 -5.70 10.21 4.78
CA GLN A 69 -5.31 9.97 3.40
C GLN A 69 -3.82 10.23 3.16
N PHE A 70 -3.31 11.35 3.67
CA PHE A 70 -1.90 11.69 3.57
C PHE A 70 -1.02 10.62 4.23
N TYR A 71 -1.37 10.22 5.45
CA TYR A 71 -0.64 9.21 6.20
C TYR A 71 -0.63 7.85 5.49
N VAL A 72 -1.74 7.44 4.88
CA VAL A 72 -1.82 6.19 4.08
C VAL A 72 -0.82 6.22 2.93
N TYR A 73 -0.83 7.30 2.13
CA TYR A 73 0.05 7.40 0.96
C TYR A 73 1.52 7.57 1.35
N GLU A 74 1.82 8.35 2.38
CA GLU A 74 3.17 8.47 2.94
C GLU A 74 3.69 7.11 3.41
N THR A 75 2.86 6.35 4.12
CA THR A 75 3.22 5.00 4.58
C THR A 75 3.54 4.10 3.40
N TRP A 76 2.71 4.09 2.35
CA TRP A 76 2.99 3.31 1.14
C TRP A 76 4.30 3.70 0.46
N PHE A 77 4.58 5.00 0.34
CA PHE A 77 5.83 5.47 -0.26
C PHE A 77 7.07 5.17 0.58
N SER A 78 6.91 5.07 1.91
CA SER A 78 7.99 4.68 2.81
C SER A 78 8.26 3.18 2.76
N LEU A 79 7.21 2.36 2.60
CA LEU A 79 7.31 0.91 2.53
C LEU A 79 7.93 0.44 1.19
N ILE A 80 7.64 1.10 0.07
CA ILE A 80 8.08 0.67 -1.26
C ILE A 80 9.42 1.32 -1.61
N LYS A 81 10.45 0.51 -1.87
CA LYS A 81 11.75 0.99 -2.41
C LYS A 81 11.92 0.81 -3.92
N CYS A 82 11.09 -0.02 -4.55
CA CYS A 82 11.18 -0.27 -5.99
C CYS A 82 10.74 0.97 -6.80
N PRO A 83 11.62 1.60 -7.60
CA PRO A 83 11.30 2.84 -8.30
C PRO A 83 10.14 2.72 -9.29
N ASP A 84 10.05 1.57 -10.00
CA ASP A 84 8.97 1.33 -10.95
C ASP A 84 7.61 1.22 -10.25
N GLU A 85 7.56 0.58 -9.07
CA GLU A 85 6.34 0.47 -8.28
C GLU A 85 5.91 1.82 -7.72
N ILE A 86 6.84 2.62 -7.17
CA ILE A 86 6.55 4.00 -6.73
C ILE A 86 5.96 4.82 -7.88
N ARG A 87 6.57 4.75 -9.07
CA ARG A 87 6.12 5.48 -10.25
C ARG A 87 4.72 5.04 -10.68
N ASN A 88 4.45 3.74 -10.68
CA ASN A 88 3.15 3.19 -11.06
C ASN A 88 2.06 3.56 -10.04
N LEU A 89 2.36 3.45 -8.75
CA LEU A 89 1.46 3.83 -7.66
C LEU A 89 1.10 5.31 -7.73
N SER A 90 2.12 6.17 -7.87
CA SER A 90 1.94 7.63 -7.98
C SER A 90 1.00 8.00 -9.13
N LYS A 91 1.21 7.41 -10.32
CA LYS A 91 0.34 7.66 -11.48
C LYS A 91 -1.10 7.26 -11.22
N ARG A 92 -1.33 6.15 -10.52
CA ARG A 92 -2.67 5.64 -10.21
C ARG A 92 -3.38 6.55 -9.21
N ILE A 93 -2.70 6.95 -8.13
CA ILE A 93 -3.22 7.90 -7.15
C ILE A 93 -3.59 9.22 -7.85
N ILE A 94 -2.69 9.79 -8.66
CA ILE A 94 -2.94 11.05 -9.40
C ILE A 94 -4.17 10.90 -10.31
N ARG A 95 -4.23 9.82 -11.11
CA ARG A 95 -5.38 9.56 -12.01
C ARG A 95 -6.70 9.50 -11.25
N TYR A 96 -6.71 8.85 -10.10
CA TYR A 96 -7.90 8.75 -9.26
C TYR A 96 -8.33 10.12 -8.73
N GLN A 97 -7.38 10.90 -8.19
CA GLN A 97 -7.64 12.22 -7.60
C GLN A 97 -8.13 13.26 -8.62
N ILE A 98 -7.62 13.24 -9.86
CA ILE A 98 -8.08 14.14 -10.92
C ILE A 98 -9.37 13.68 -11.63
N GLY A 99 -10.02 12.63 -11.12
CA GLY A 99 -11.33 12.20 -11.61
C GLY A 99 -11.31 11.33 -12.85
N LEU A 100 -10.16 10.74 -13.25
CA LEU A 100 -10.11 9.70 -14.29
C LEU A 100 -10.55 8.33 -13.73
N LYS A 101 -11.64 8.34 -12.95
CA LYS A 101 -12.22 7.14 -12.31
C LYS A 101 -12.67 6.08 -13.33
N THR A 102 -12.85 6.46 -14.59
CA THR A 102 -13.30 5.61 -15.70
C THR A 102 -12.19 4.90 -16.47
N ILE A 103 -10.91 5.09 -16.13
CA ILE A 103 -9.74 4.48 -16.82
C ILE A 103 -8.96 3.52 -15.90
N LEU A 104 -9.43 3.31 -14.67
CA LEU A 104 -8.82 2.43 -13.66
C LEU A 104 -9.51 1.07 -13.58
#